data_AF-A0A2V2BFR6-F1
#
_entry.id   AF-A0A2V2BFR6-F1
#
_cell.length_a   1.000
_cell.length_b   1.000
_cell.length_c   1.000
_cell.angle_alpha   90.00
_cell.angle_beta   90.00
_cell.angle_gamma   90.00
#
_symmetry.space_group_name_H-M   'P 1'
#
loop_
_entity.id
_entity.type
_entity.pdbx_description
1 polymer ?
#
loop_
_entity_poly.entity_id
_entity_poly.type
_entity_poly.pdbx_seq_one_letter_code
_entity_poly.pdbx_strand_id
1 'polypeptide(L)'
;MRLLLPTRLDVEINGFNGGLLADVPGGYEFYIGRYGVKWPSGYALEVANCGPDFLEVDFDTPWSPPDDCVFAALSEQFGVATEHWYAESGCNLCVYDTYSNGELTESLSSSLEWGEEDEDGYTSRHRAGLDYQQRRALRRLTGGGGGSPAGQRHERNDGT
;
A
#
# COMPACT_ATOMS: atom_id res chain seq x y z
N MET A 1 -1.54 3.93 -11.71
CA MET A 1 -0.67 5.11 -11.93
C MET A 1 -0.83 5.72 -13.31
N ARG A 2 -0.54 5.01 -14.41
CA ARG A 2 -0.73 5.55 -15.79
C ARG A 2 -2.16 5.99 -16.15
N LEU A 3 -3.17 5.47 -15.43
CA LEU A 3 -4.57 5.88 -15.57
C LEU A 3 -4.90 7.18 -14.79
N LEU A 4 -4.10 7.53 -13.79
CA LEU A 4 -4.24 8.75 -12.99
C LEU A 4 -3.46 9.89 -13.65
N LEU A 5 -2.19 9.62 -13.95
CA LEU A 5 -1.29 10.53 -14.62
C LEU A 5 -0.91 9.88 -15.96
N PRO A 6 -1.47 10.34 -17.09
CA PRO A 6 -1.19 9.73 -18.38
C PRO A 6 0.29 9.78 -18.76
N THR A 7 0.74 8.71 -19.40
CA THR A 7 2.05 8.65 -20.05
C THR A 7 2.06 9.43 -21.37
N ARG A 8 3.22 9.49 -22.04
CA ARG A 8 3.35 10.05 -23.39
C ARG A 8 3.61 8.95 -24.41
N LEU A 9 2.93 9.04 -25.56
CA LEU A 9 3.03 8.04 -26.62
C LEU A 9 4.46 7.91 -27.18
N ASP A 10 5.16 9.02 -27.38
CA ASP A 10 6.53 9.03 -27.90
C ASP A 10 7.51 8.32 -26.94
N VAL A 11 7.35 8.51 -25.64
CA VAL A 11 8.12 7.80 -24.60
C VAL A 11 7.86 6.30 -24.63
N GLU A 12 6.59 5.88 -24.71
CA GLU A 12 6.24 4.45 -24.78
C GLU A 12 6.80 3.78 -26.04
N ILE A 13 6.81 4.49 -27.19
CA ILE A 13 7.43 4.03 -28.44
C ILE A 13 8.95 3.96 -28.31
N ASN A 14 9.58 4.95 -27.67
CA ASN A 14 11.03 4.98 -27.46
C ASN A 14 11.52 3.83 -26.56
N GLY A 15 10.61 3.21 -25.81
CA GLY A 15 10.86 2.04 -25.00
C GLY A 15 11.53 2.39 -23.66
N PHE A 16 11.68 1.38 -22.81
CA PHE A 16 12.09 1.59 -21.43
C PHE A 16 13.49 2.22 -21.28
N ASN A 17 14.48 1.73 -22.03
CA ASN A 17 15.84 2.28 -22.02
C ASN A 17 16.05 3.40 -23.06
N GLY A 18 15.01 3.77 -23.81
CA GLY A 18 15.11 4.73 -24.90
C GLY A 18 15.98 4.28 -26.08
N GLY A 19 16.45 5.26 -26.85
CA GLY A 19 17.46 5.09 -27.91
C GLY A 19 16.92 4.91 -29.33
N LEU A 20 15.60 4.81 -29.50
CA LEU A 20 14.96 4.73 -30.82
C LEU A 20 14.69 6.11 -31.43
N LEU A 21 14.24 7.05 -30.60
CA LEU A 21 13.86 8.42 -30.98
C LEU A 21 14.84 9.41 -30.37
N ALA A 22 15.49 10.22 -31.21
CA ALA A 22 16.37 11.29 -30.76
C ALA A 22 15.58 12.34 -29.95
N ASP A 23 16.22 12.88 -28.90
CA ASP A 23 15.68 13.91 -28.00
C ASP A 23 14.39 13.53 -27.24
N VAL A 24 13.95 12.28 -27.33
CA VAL A 24 12.85 11.73 -26.51
C VAL A 24 13.47 10.95 -25.34
N PRO A 25 13.03 11.17 -24.09
CA PRO A 25 13.53 10.40 -22.96
C PRO A 25 13.14 8.92 -23.06
N GLY A 26 13.90 8.05 -22.40
CA GLY A 26 13.50 6.67 -22.19
C GLY A 26 12.33 6.59 -21.20
N GLY A 27 11.65 5.46 -21.21
CA GLY A 27 10.59 5.17 -20.24
C GLY A 27 11.08 5.21 -18.80
N TYR A 28 12.31 4.77 -18.52
CA TYR A 28 12.89 4.80 -17.18
C TYR A 28 12.93 6.23 -16.60
N GLU A 29 13.58 7.15 -17.29
CA GLU A 29 13.75 8.53 -16.83
C GLU A 29 12.39 9.22 -16.71
N PHE A 30 11.50 8.96 -17.68
CA PHE A 30 10.16 9.51 -17.66
C PHE A 30 9.33 8.98 -16.48
N TYR A 31 9.38 7.68 -16.17
CA TYR A 31 8.58 7.11 -15.07
C TYR A 31 9.07 7.55 -13.71
N ILE A 32 10.40 7.63 -13.52
CA ILE A 32 10.97 8.17 -12.28
C ILE A 32 10.51 9.61 -12.08
N GLY A 33 10.63 10.46 -13.11
CA GLY A 33 10.22 11.87 -13.01
C GLY A 33 8.70 12.10 -12.91
N ARG A 34 7.88 11.14 -13.37
CA ARG A 34 6.42 11.30 -13.43
C ARG A 34 5.66 10.60 -12.31
N TYR A 35 6.19 9.49 -11.79
CA TYR A 35 5.52 8.65 -10.81
C TYR A 35 6.40 8.32 -9.59
N GLY A 36 7.67 8.72 -9.57
CA GLY A 36 8.62 8.38 -8.49
C GLY A 36 9.11 6.93 -8.49
N VAL A 37 8.61 6.09 -9.41
CA VAL A 37 8.91 4.65 -9.45
C VAL A 37 9.42 4.20 -10.79
N LYS A 38 10.30 3.18 -10.78
CA LYS A 38 10.81 2.57 -12.02
C LYS A 38 9.69 1.98 -12.86
N TRP A 39 8.76 1.31 -12.21
CA TRP A 39 7.64 0.63 -12.86
C TRP A 39 6.35 1.16 -12.25
N PRO A 40 5.49 1.85 -13.03
CA PRO A 40 4.25 2.44 -12.52
C PRO A 40 3.14 1.39 -12.31
N SER A 41 3.48 0.33 -11.59
CA SER A 41 2.65 -0.85 -11.33
C SER A 41 2.99 -1.39 -9.93
N GLY A 42 1.94 -1.69 -9.16
CA GLY A 42 2.07 -2.38 -7.89
C GLY A 42 2.13 -3.89 -8.07
N TYR A 43 2.84 -4.57 -7.18
CA TYR A 43 2.94 -6.02 -7.09
C TYR A 43 2.28 -6.50 -5.80
N ALA A 44 1.97 -7.79 -5.72
CA ALA A 44 1.32 -8.39 -4.53
C ALA A 44 0.07 -7.60 -4.06
N LEU A 45 -0.75 -7.13 -5.02
CA LEU A 45 -1.90 -6.29 -4.74
C LEU A 45 -2.94 -7.03 -3.88
N GLU A 46 -3.19 -6.50 -2.70
CA GLU A 46 -4.27 -6.93 -1.81
C GLU A 46 -5.27 -5.80 -1.65
N VAL A 47 -6.56 -6.13 -1.78
CA VAL A 47 -7.65 -5.17 -1.64
C VAL A 47 -8.61 -5.68 -0.59
N ALA A 48 -8.81 -4.91 0.47
CA ALA A 48 -9.75 -5.21 1.52
C ALA A 48 -10.89 -4.19 1.53
N ASN A 49 -12.12 -4.70 1.47
CA ASN A 49 -13.30 -3.89 1.74
C ASN A 49 -13.46 -3.77 3.27
N CYS A 50 -13.34 -2.56 3.82
CA CYS A 50 -13.51 -2.33 5.26
C CYS A 50 -14.74 -1.47 5.59
N GLY A 51 -15.72 -1.42 4.68
CA GLY A 51 -16.97 -0.71 4.89
C GLY A 51 -17.51 -0.09 3.61
N PRO A 52 -18.69 0.57 3.69
CA PRO A 52 -19.30 1.22 2.54
C PRO A 52 -18.45 2.38 1.99
N ASP A 53 -17.69 3.06 2.87
CA ASP A 53 -16.97 4.30 2.55
C ASP A 53 -15.45 4.17 2.73
N PHE A 54 -14.93 2.96 2.92
CA PHE A 54 -13.50 2.73 3.17
C PHE A 54 -12.98 1.50 2.44
N LEU A 55 -11.96 1.73 1.62
CA LEU A 55 -11.22 0.73 0.88
C LEU A 55 -9.76 0.77 1.33
N GLU A 56 -9.23 -0.38 1.72
CA GLU A 56 -7.81 -0.52 2.01
C GLU A 56 -7.13 -1.28 0.87
N VAL A 57 -5.99 -0.76 0.43
CA VAL A 57 -5.20 -1.31 -0.66
C VAL A 57 -3.75 -1.41 -0.23
N ASP A 58 -3.18 -2.60 -0.30
CA ASP A 58 -1.78 -2.88 -0.02
C ASP A 58 -1.10 -3.42 -1.29
N PHE A 59 0.12 -2.95 -1.57
CA PHE A 59 0.89 -3.37 -2.72
C PHE A 59 2.37 -2.98 -2.56
N ASP A 60 3.23 -3.76 -3.20
CA ASP A 60 4.67 -3.48 -3.25
C ASP A 60 5.05 -2.69 -4.50
N THR A 61 6.05 -1.81 -4.35
CA THR A 61 6.74 -1.17 -5.48
C THR A 61 8.24 -1.45 -5.43
N PRO A 62 8.90 -1.56 -6.60
CA PRO A 62 10.35 -1.72 -6.63
C PRO A 62 11.08 -0.44 -6.21
N TRP A 63 11.93 -0.56 -5.18
CA TRP A 63 12.90 0.42 -4.66
C TRP A 63 12.38 1.72 -4.04
N SER A 64 11.23 2.24 -4.46
CA SER A 64 10.68 3.49 -3.95
C SER A 64 9.16 3.48 -3.95
N PRO A 65 8.52 4.23 -3.04
CA PRO A 65 7.08 4.47 -3.12
C PRO A 65 6.74 5.34 -4.34
N PRO A 66 5.46 5.35 -4.77
CA PRO A 66 4.98 6.33 -5.74
C PRO A 66 5.12 7.75 -5.21
N ASP A 67 5.36 8.69 -6.11
CA ASP A 67 5.49 10.12 -5.79
C ASP A 67 4.15 10.73 -5.36
N ASP A 68 4.21 11.80 -4.54
CA ASP A 68 3.06 12.50 -3.96
C ASP A 68 2.01 12.89 -5.01
N CYS A 69 2.48 13.27 -6.22
CA CYS A 69 1.61 13.66 -7.32
C CYS A 69 0.63 12.56 -7.75
N VAL A 70 0.98 11.28 -7.53
CA VAL A 70 0.10 10.13 -7.82
C VAL A 70 -1.09 10.10 -6.88
N PHE A 71 -0.85 10.31 -5.58
CA PHE A 71 -1.90 10.27 -4.55
C PHE A 71 -2.72 11.57 -4.51
N ALA A 72 -2.08 12.72 -4.78
CA ALA A 72 -2.78 13.95 -5.08
C ALA A 72 -3.78 13.75 -6.23
N ALA A 73 -3.32 13.26 -7.39
CA ALA A 73 -4.19 13.01 -8.54
C ALA A 73 -5.30 11.98 -8.23
N LEU A 74 -4.99 10.94 -7.45
CA LEU A 74 -5.99 9.96 -6.99
C LEU A 74 -7.09 10.63 -6.17
N SER A 75 -6.71 11.44 -5.17
CA SER A 75 -7.64 12.15 -4.29
C SER A 75 -8.54 13.11 -5.05
N GLU A 76 -7.99 13.86 -6.02
CA GLU A 76 -8.73 14.80 -6.86
C GLU A 76 -9.67 14.10 -7.83
N GLN A 77 -9.16 13.13 -8.60
CA GLN A 77 -9.90 12.50 -9.69
C GLN A 77 -11.11 11.69 -9.19
N PHE A 78 -10.99 11.06 -8.02
CA PHE A 78 -12.06 10.26 -7.43
C PHE A 78 -12.82 10.99 -6.30
N GLY A 79 -12.40 12.19 -5.91
CA GLY A 79 -13.02 12.95 -4.82
C GLY A 79 -12.94 12.23 -3.48
N VAL A 80 -11.82 11.57 -3.20
CA VAL A 80 -11.60 10.76 -1.99
C VAL A 80 -10.50 11.35 -1.11
N ALA A 81 -10.59 11.13 0.20
CA ALA A 81 -9.44 11.28 1.08
C ALA A 81 -8.54 10.04 0.93
N THR A 82 -7.24 10.25 0.77
CA THR A 82 -6.27 9.15 0.65
C THR A 82 -5.30 9.21 1.82
N GLU A 83 -5.20 8.11 2.54
CA GLU A 83 -4.19 7.89 3.58
C GLU A 83 -3.15 6.94 2.99
N HIS A 84 -1.90 7.40 2.87
CA HIS A 84 -0.79 6.63 2.31
C HIS A 84 0.23 6.33 3.40
N TRP A 85 0.40 5.04 3.69
CA TRP A 85 1.53 4.55 4.47
C TRP A 85 2.53 3.87 3.56
N TYR A 86 3.81 4.13 3.80
CA TYR A 86 4.88 3.34 3.19
C TYR A 86 6.08 3.21 4.13
N ALA A 87 6.83 2.14 3.95
CA ALA A 87 8.08 1.90 4.64
C ALA A 87 9.13 1.41 3.64
N GLU A 88 10.34 1.93 3.76
CA GLU A 88 11.46 1.56 2.90
C GLU A 88 12.62 1.13 3.81
N SER A 89 12.89 -0.17 3.80
CA SER A 89 13.84 -0.80 4.73
C SER A 89 15.29 -0.46 4.42
N GLY A 90 15.64 -0.18 3.16
CA GLY A 90 16.98 0.20 2.73
C GLY A 90 17.45 1.54 3.32
N CYS A 91 16.53 2.48 3.55
CA CYS A 91 16.78 3.81 4.11
C CYS A 91 16.28 3.96 5.55
N ASN A 92 15.79 2.87 6.18
CA ASN A 92 15.25 2.87 7.54
C ASN A 92 14.15 3.93 7.74
N LEU A 93 13.27 4.10 6.75
CA LEU A 93 12.25 5.15 6.71
C LEU A 93 10.84 4.56 6.78
N CYS A 94 9.97 5.20 7.57
CA CYS A 94 8.52 5.02 7.49
C CYS A 94 7.86 6.39 7.35
N VAL A 95 6.77 6.42 6.58
CA VAL A 95 6.04 7.66 6.30
C VAL A 95 4.54 7.39 6.32
N TYR A 96 3.81 8.42 6.74
CA TYR A 96 2.37 8.54 6.64
C TYR A 96 2.03 9.89 6.04
N ASP A 97 1.35 9.88 4.90
CA ASP A 97 0.89 11.07 4.21
C ASP A 97 -0.62 11.01 4.01
N THR A 98 -1.28 12.17 4.05
CA THR A 98 -2.70 12.31 3.75
C THR A 98 -2.93 13.27 2.61
N TYR A 99 -3.88 12.94 1.74
CA TYR A 99 -4.19 13.72 0.55
C TYR A 99 -5.70 13.97 0.47
N SER A 100 -6.07 15.20 0.11
CA SER A 100 -7.46 15.57 -0.15
C SER A 100 -7.53 16.63 -1.22
N ASN A 101 -8.48 16.51 -2.16
CA ASN A 101 -8.72 17.47 -3.23
C ASN A 101 -7.46 17.85 -4.05
N GLY A 102 -6.55 16.89 -4.28
CA GLY A 102 -5.33 17.14 -5.04
C GLY A 102 -4.17 17.72 -4.25
N GLU A 103 -4.29 17.86 -2.93
CA GLU A 103 -3.26 18.46 -2.09
C GLU A 103 -2.82 17.51 -0.96
N LEU A 104 -1.53 17.55 -0.63
CA LEU A 104 -0.96 16.92 0.56
C LEU A 104 -1.38 17.73 1.79
N THR A 105 -2.14 17.12 2.69
CA THR A 105 -2.72 17.78 3.87
C THR A 105 -1.90 17.57 5.14
N GLU A 106 -1.26 16.40 5.29
CA GLU A 106 -0.40 16.06 6.42
C GLU A 106 0.69 15.10 5.95
N SER A 107 1.90 15.23 6.50
CA SER A 107 3.01 14.30 6.27
C SER A 107 3.77 14.09 7.58
N LEU A 108 3.96 12.83 7.94
CA LEU A 108 4.68 12.38 9.11
C LEU A 108 5.71 11.34 8.69
N SER A 109 6.98 11.53 9.10
CA SER A 109 8.05 10.57 8.83
C SER A 109 8.80 10.20 10.10
N SER A 110 9.21 8.95 10.22
CA SER A 110 10.05 8.47 11.31
C SER A 110 11.03 7.39 10.83
N SER A 111 11.96 7.01 11.69
CA SER A 111 12.79 5.83 11.46
C SER A 111 12.00 4.56 11.67
N LEU A 112 12.27 3.52 10.85
CA LEU A 112 11.77 2.16 11.04
C LEU A 112 12.18 1.64 12.44
N GLU A 113 11.21 1.08 13.15
CA GLU A 113 11.41 0.45 14.45
C GLU A 113 11.07 -1.03 14.26
N TRP A 114 12.09 -1.88 14.30
CA TRP A 114 11.94 -3.33 14.16
C TRP A 114 11.47 -3.90 15.51
N GLY A 115 10.30 -4.54 15.53
CA GLY A 115 9.88 -5.43 16.59
C GLY A 115 10.64 -6.77 16.57
N GLU A 116 10.21 -7.69 17.44
CA GLU A 116 10.85 -8.99 17.61
C GLU A 116 10.68 -9.87 16.36
N GLU A 117 11.68 -10.70 16.11
CA GLU A 117 11.72 -11.68 15.02
C GLU A 117 10.73 -12.81 15.34
N ASP A 118 9.74 -13.03 14.46
CA ASP A 118 8.85 -14.19 14.52
C ASP A 118 9.22 -15.21 13.41
N GLU A 119 8.46 -16.31 13.34
CA GLU A 119 8.69 -17.42 12.39
C GLU A 119 8.59 -16.97 10.92
N ASP A 120 8.10 -15.75 10.65
CA ASP A 120 7.94 -15.13 9.33
C ASP A 120 8.89 -13.92 9.06
N GLY A 121 9.74 -13.53 10.03
CA GLY A 121 10.75 -12.46 9.88
C GLY A 121 10.71 -11.36 10.95
N TYR A 122 11.34 -10.20 10.69
CA TYR A 122 11.33 -9.05 11.61
C TYR A 122 9.95 -8.38 11.62
N THR A 123 9.33 -8.27 12.79
CA THR A 123 8.18 -7.36 12.96
C THR A 123 8.68 -5.91 12.97
N SER A 124 7.82 -4.93 12.71
CA SER A 124 8.13 -3.50 12.93
C SER A 124 7.05 -2.90 13.83
N ARG A 125 7.42 -2.30 14.97
CA ARG A 125 6.49 -1.68 15.94
C ARG A 125 6.73 -0.19 15.99
N HIS A 126 5.72 0.64 15.71
CA HIS A 126 5.88 2.10 15.71
C HIS A 126 5.23 2.83 16.89
N ARG A 127 6.00 3.75 17.49
CA ARG A 127 5.55 4.68 18.54
C ARG A 127 4.97 5.98 17.98
N ALA A 128 3.89 5.87 17.22
CA ALA A 128 3.01 6.99 16.87
C ALA A 128 1.55 6.54 16.71
N GLY A 129 1.03 5.71 17.63
CA GLY A 129 -0.42 5.44 17.76
C GLY A 129 -1.15 4.82 16.56
N LEU A 130 -0.46 4.49 15.46
CA LEU A 130 -1.02 3.99 14.22
C LEU A 130 -0.21 2.77 13.80
N ASP A 131 -0.76 1.60 14.14
CA ASP A 131 -0.03 0.34 14.09
C ASP A 131 -0.31 -0.41 12.77
N TYR A 132 0.66 -0.34 11.85
CA TYR A 132 0.61 -0.98 10.53
C TYR A 132 0.64 -2.52 10.62
N GLN A 133 1.41 -3.09 11.55
CA GLN A 133 1.54 -4.54 11.71
C GLN A 133 0.46 -5.17 12.63
N GLN A 134 -0.17 -4.45 13.55
CA GLN A 134 -1.32 -4.90 14.34
C GLN A 134 -2.51 -5.12 13.43
N ARG A 135 -2.70 -4.26 12.41
CA ARG A 135 -3.73 -4.48 11.37
C ARG A 135 -3.37 -5.65 10.43
N ARG A 136 -2.08 -5.85 10.11
CA ARG A 136 -1.59 -7.00 9.32
C ARG A 136 -1.66 -8.34 10.08
N ALA A 137 -1.35 -8.36 11.38
CA ALA A 137 -1.40 -9.54 12.26
C ALA A 137 -2.84 -9.93 12.65
N LEU A 138 -3.74 -8.95 12.86
CA LEU A 138 -5.17 -9.21 13.07
C LEU A 138 -5.83 -9.86 11.83
N ARG A 139 -5.32 -9.62 10.62
CA ARG A 139 -5.81 -10.25 9.38
C ARG A 139 -5.45 -11.74 9.27
N ARG A 140 -4.27 -12.17 9.77
CA ARG A 140 -3.92 -13.61 9.81
C ARG A 140 -4.76 -14.40 10.83
N LEU A 141 -5.22 -13.76 11.90
CA LEU A 141 -6.06 -14.41 12.93
C LEU A 141 -7.57 -14.39 12.62
N THR A 142 -8.03 -13.53 11.71
CA THR A 142 -9.46 -13.43 11.34
C THR A 142 -9.80 -14.09 9.99
N GLY A 143 -8.80 -14.53 9.22
CA GLY A 143 -8.95 -15.21 7.92
C GLY A 143 -9.10 -16.75 7.97
N GLY A 144 -9.17 -17.37 9.16
CA GLY A 144 -9.29 -18.83 9.29
C GLY A 144 -10.33 -19.25 10.31
N GLY A 145 -11.61 -19.33 9.92
CA GLY A 145 -12.63 -19.81 10.85
C GLY A 145 -14.09 -19.72 10.41
N GLY A 146 -14.40 -19.96 9.14
CA GLY A 146 -15.79 -20.18 8.70
C GLY A 146 -16.17 -21.66 8.74
N GLY A 147 -16.82 -22.12 9.82
CA GLY A 147 -17.26 -23.51 9.95
C GLY A 147 -18.16 -23.84 11.15
N SER A 148 -19.37 -23.26 11.16
CA SER A 148 -20.65 -23.66 11.81
C SER A 148 -20.74 -24.15 13.28
N PRO A 149 -21.83 -23.79 14.00
CA PRO A 149 -22.03 -24.12 15.42
C PRO A 149 -22.61 -25.53 15.59
N ALA A 150 -21.86 -26.43 16.22
CA ALA A 150 -22.35 -27.74 16.62
C ALA A 150 -22.81 -27.74 18.08
N GLY A 151 -24.13 -27.76 18.27
CA GLY A 151 -24.84 -28.55 19.29
C GLY A 151 -24.53 -28.26 20.75
N GLN A 152 -25.43 -27.50 21.40
CA GLN A 152 -25.67 -27.61 22.85
C GLN A 152 -25.94 -29.07 23.21
N ARG A 153 -25.01 -29.70 23.91
CA ARG A 153 -25.19 -31.04 24.50
C ARG A 153 -25.93 -30.86 25.82
N HIS A 154 -27.20 -31.23 25.80
CA HIS A 154 -28.08 -31.29 26.97
C HIS A 154 -27.49 -32.27 28.00
N GLU A 155 -27.13 -31.79 29.19
CA GLU A 155 -26.81 -32.63 30.33
C GLU A 155 -28.08 -33.38 30.76
N ARG A 156 -28.09 -34.71 30.57
CA ARG A 156 -29.04 -35.58 31.25
C ARG A 156 -28.44 -35.96 32.61
N ASN A 157 -29.16 -35.55 33.64
CA ASN A 157 -28.91 -35.81 35.03
C ASN A 157 -29.64 -37.12 35.38
N ASP A 158 -28.95 -38.27 35.34
CA ASP A 158 -29.52 -39.54 35.79
C ASP A 158 -29.06 -39.81 37.22
N GLY A 159 -29.95 -39.50 38.16
CA GLY A 159 -29.86 -39.89 39.56
C GLY A 159 -31.21 -40.44 40.02
N THR A 160 -31.41 -41.76 39.91
CA THR A 160 -31.92 -42.70 40.94
C THR A 160 -32.09 -44.09 40.34
#